data_AF-A0A945XUX0-F1
#
_entry.id   AF-A0A945XUX0-F1
#
_cell.length_a   1.000
_cell.length_b   1.000
_cell.length_c   1.000
_cell.angle_alpha   90.00
_cell.angle_beta   90.00
_cell.angle_gamma   90.00
#
_symmetry.space_group_name_H-M   'P 1'
#
loop_
_entity.id
_entity.type
_entity.pdbx_description
1 polymer ?
#
loop_
_entity_poly.entity_id
_entity_poly.type
_entity_poly.pdbx_seq_one_letter_code
_entity_poly.pdbx_strand_id
1 'polypeptide(L)' 'MRQFLAFAISILIGTSLAIAEGPPTNGDADAWCEANQNDCVTWCESNPDAEICQEPECD' A
#
# COMPACT_ATOMS: atom_id res chain seq x y z
N MET A 1 30.23 -23.57 -14.30
CA MET A 1 29.99 -22.46 -13.35
C MET A 1 29.31 -21.27 -14.03
N ARG A 2 28.12 -21.45 -14.63
CA ARG A 2 27.38 -20.35 -15.30
C ARG A 2 25.87 -20.36 -15.01
N GLN A 3 25.36 -21.44 -14.41
CA GLN A 3 23.93 -21.63 -14.15
C GLN A 3 23.50 -21.18 -12.75
N PHE A 4 24.44 -20.93 -11.84
CA PHE A 4 24.13 -20.47 -10.48
C PHE A 4 23.88 -18.96 -10.35
N LEU A 5 24.22 -18.17 -11.38
CA LEU A 5 23.97 -16.73 -11.38
C LEU A 5 22.52 -16.37 -11.77
N ALA A 6 21.78 -17.30 -12.40
CA ALA A 6 20.42 -17.04 -12.84
C ALA A 6 19.37 -17.15 -11.72
N PHE A 7 19.68 -17.82 -10.60
CA PHE A 7 18.73 -18.03 -9.50
C PHE A 7 18.64 -16.86 -8.51
N ALA A 8 19.64 -15.98 -8.47
CA ALA A 8 19.67 -14.88 -7.50
C ALA A 8 18.83 -13.66 -7.92
N ILE A 9 18.46 -13.54 -9.20
CA ILE A 9 17.73 -12.36 -9.72
C ILE A 9 16.21 -12.51 -9.51
N SER A 10 15.70 -13.73 -9.40
CA SER A 10 14.25 -14.00 -9.26
C SER A 10 13.67 -13.61 -7.91
N ILE A 11 14.50 -13.35 -6.89
CA ILE A 11 14.04 -13.03 -5.53
C ILE A 11 13.75 -11.51 -5.38
N LEU A 12 14.20 -10.67 -6.31
CA LEU A 12 14.03 -9.22 -6.24
C LEU A 12 12.81 -8.68 -7.00
N ILE A 13 12.00 -9.53 -7.64
CA ILE A 13 10.83 -9.13 -8.44
C ILE A 13 9.51 -9.34 -7.66
N GLY A 14 9.59 -9.44 -6.33
CA GLY A 14 8.43 -9.75 -5.48
C GLY A 14 7.73 -8.54 -4.87
N THR A 15 8.40 -7.39 -4.78
CA THR A 15 7.80 -6.18 -4.25
C THR A 15 7.77 -5.16 -5.38
N SER A 16 6.79 -5.31 -6.28
CA SER A 16 6.23 -4.11 -6.87
C SER A 16 5.78 -3.26 -5.70
N LEU A 17 6.64 -2.33 -5.29
CA LEU A 17 6.26 -1.19 -4.47
C LEU A 17 5.30 -0.40 -5.34
N ALA A 18 4.08 -0.89 -5.47
CA ALA A 18 2.96 -0.07 -5.84
C ALA A 18 2.91 0.97 -4.72
N ILE A 19 3.52 2.13 -4.99
CA ILE A 19 3.27 3.31 -4.19
C ILE A 19 1.78 3.52 -4.41
N ALA A 20 0.95 3.04 -3.49
CA ALA A 20 -0.47 3.28 -3.51
C ALA A 20 -0.62 4.79 -3.68
N GLU A 21 -1.15 5.23 -4.82
CA GLU A 21 -1.53 6.63 -5.02
C GLU A 21 -2.53 6.91 -3.91
N GLY A 22 -2.11 7.64 -2.88
CA GLY A 22 -2.91 7.85 -1.68
C GLY A 22 -4.23 8.56 -1.98
N PRO A 23 -5.09 8.70 -0.95
CA PRO A 23 -6.38 9.36 -1.12
C PRO A 23 -6.22 10.78 -1.71
N PRO A 24 -7.21 11.24 -2.50
CA PRO A 24 -7.16 12.57 -3.13
C PRO A 24 -7.12 13.69 -2.07
N THR A 25 -6.21 14.65 -2.22
CA THR A 25 -5.97 15.73 -1.22
C THR A 25 -7.20 16.60 -0.92
N ASN A 26 -8.09 16.79 -1.90
CA ASN A 26 -9.32 17.59 -1.77
C ASN A 26 -10.57 16.75 -2.08
N GLY A 27 -10.47 15.42 -2.00
CA GLY A 27 -11.57 14.51 -2.28
C GLY A 27 -12.01 13.75 -1.04
N ASP A 28 -13.04 12.94 -1.21
CA ASP A 28 -13.51 12.02 -0.18
C ASP A 28 -12.49 10.86 -0.08
N ALA A 29 -11.75 10.87 1.03
CA ALA A 29 -10.76 9.84 1.29
C ALA A 29 -11.45 8.50 1.54
N ASP A 30 -12.58 8.47 2.27
CA ASP A 30 -13.29 7.24 2.63
C ASP A 30 -13.80 6.54 1.38
N ALA A 31 -14.42 7.30 0.47
CA ALA A 31 -14.86 6.79 -0.82
C ALA A 31 -13.69 6.25 -1.66
N TRP A 32 -12.49 6.82 -1.54
CA TRP A 32 -11.29 6.28 -2.18
C TRP A 32 -10.88 4.94 -1.54
N CYS A 33 -10.89 4.81 -0.21
CA CYS A 33 -10.57 3.54 0.44
C CYS A 33 -11.59 2.43 0.12
N GLU A 34 -12.88 2.76 0.05
CA GLU A 34 -13.92 1.82 -0.36
C GLU A 34 -13.65 1.24 -1.76
N ALA A 35 -13.22 2.09 -2.69
CA ALA A 35 -12.88 1.72 -4.05
C ALA A 35 -11.51 1.04 -4.19
N ASN A 36 -10.57 1.31 -3.28
CA ASN A 36 -9.16 0.89 -3.37
C ASN A 36 -8.68 0.21 -2.07
N GLN A 37 -9.45 -0.74 -1.53
CA GLN A 37 -9.23 -1.31 -0.19
C GLN A 37 -7.80 -1.81 0.06
N ASN A 38 -7.19 -2.51 -0.91
CA ASN A 38 -5.82 -3.01 -0.74
C ASN A 38 -4.77 -1.89 -0.74
N ASP A 39 -4.98 -0.87 -1.56
CA ASP A 39 -4.08 0.28 -1.66
C ASP A 39 -4.24 1.18 -0.43
N CYS A 40 -5.46 1.29 0.10
CA CYS A 40 -5.77 1.96 1.36
C CYS A 40 -5.00 1.34 2.53
N VAL A 41 -5.08 0.02 2.71
CA VAL A 41 -4.33 -0.69 3.76
C VAL A 41 -2.83 -0.43 3.60
N THR A 42 -2.30 -0.59 2.39
CA THR A 42 -0.88 -0.38 2.09
C THR A 42 -0.45 1.08 2.35
N TRP A 43 -1.29 2.05 2.03
CA TRP A 43 -1.02 3.47 2.25
C TRP A 43 -1.03 3.81 3.76
N CYS A 44 -1.97 3.25 4.51
CA CYS A 44 -2.08 3.43 5.96
C CYS A 44 -0.87 2.90 6.73
N GLU A 45 -0.19 1.86 6.24
CA GLU A 45 1.07 1.38 6.84
C GLU A 45 2.14 2.49 6.91
N SER A 46 2.13 3.41 5.93
CA SER A 46 3.07 4.55 5.88
C SER A 46 2.47 5.86 6.41
N ASN A 47 1.16 5.90 6.66
CA ASN A 47 0.41 7.09 7.09
C ASN A 47 -0.54 6.75 8.26
N PRO A 48 -0.02 6.19 9.38
CA PRO A 48 -0.86 5.66 10.45
C PRO A 48 -1.68 6.73 11.17
N ASP A 49 -1.27 7.99 11.10
CA ASP A 49 -1.93 9.11 11.77
C ASP A 49 -3.03 9.76 10.91
N ALA A 50 -3.19 9.33 9.65
CA ALA A 50 -4.25 9.85 8.79
C ALA A 50 -5.62 9.42 9.30
N GLU A 51 -6.58 10.35 9.29
CA GLU A 51 -7.94 10.14 9.83
C GLU A 51 -8.63 8.90 9.25
N ILE A 52 -8.47 8.68 7.94
CA ILE A 52 -9.01 7.51 7.23
C ILE A 52 -8.44 6.16 7.70
N CYS A 53 -7.27 6.17 8.32
CA CYS A 53 -6.61 4.98 8.84
C CYS A 53 -6.97 4.71 10.31
N GLN A 54 -7.60 5.67 10.98
CA GLN A 54 -8.02 5.51 12.37
C GLN A 54 -9.27 4.64 12.43
N GLU A 55 -9.26 3.64 13.30
CA GLU A 55 -10.50 2.96 13.64
C GLU A 55 -11.45 3.97 14.31
N PRO A 56 -12.75 3.97 13.98
CA PRO A 56 -13.69 4.83 14.66
C PRO A 56 -13.63 4.55 16.16
N GLU A 57 -13.53 5.61 16.97
CA GLU A 57 -13.57 5.49 18.42
C GLU A 57 -14.87 4.79 18.81
N CYS A 58 -14.77 3.51 19.17
CA CYS A 58 -15.88 2.72 19.67
C CYS A 58 -16.07 3.09 21.14
N ASP A 59 -17.04 3.96 21.43
CA ASP A 59 -17.59 4.16 22.78
C ASP A 59 -18.30 2.89 23.31
#